data_AF-Q6ASR2-F1
#
_entry.id   AF-Q6ASR2-F1
#
_cell.length_a   1.000
_cell.length_b   1.000
_cell.length_c   1.000
_cell.angle_alpha   90.00
_cell.angle_beta   90.00
_cell.angle_gamma   90.00
#
_symmetry.space_group_name_H-M   'P 1'
#
loop_
_entity.id
_entity.type
_entity.pdbx_description
1 polymer ?
#
loop_
_entity_poly.entity_id
_entity_poly.type
_entity_poly.pdbx_seq_one_letter_code
_entity_poly.pdbx_strand_id
1 'polypeptide(L)'
;MASLVGIDFSAKILASLAKLFEDEYSKEDGLSLRNLTLLLCYLCIFDVISSDLVYDLLSVLSKRLTELDVSTVLTILQCCGMKLRGDDPSAMKDFVLSIQNSVNQLKLKAHPAGQDNGQAEMHSKRMEFMLETICDIKNNKKRPKEDPAHHTRIKKWLQKLKAEDVLLRGLTWNKLLDPDKKGQWWLSGDVSSTVGNIEEVAAVISKEVVEAQKLVQLAAAQRMNTDIRRAIFCIIMSAEDYVDAFEKLLRLDLSGKQDREIIRVIVDCCLQEKMFNKYYAVLASKLCSHDKNHKFSLQYCIWDHFKELDNMELNRSMNLAKLVAEMLANFTLSLATLKVVKNLAVEVIPKRTIHFRMLFETLLQKDDAVVWNVFTRIAGLPELEILRDGLVLFIKQHVIAKDTGKDLASKFKIAKKALDNTAGVLM
;
A
#
# COMPACT_ATOMS: atom_id res chain seq x y z
N MET A 1 -18.35 -7.61 2.44
CA MET A 1 -18.67 -6.29 1.86
C MET A 1 -18.84 -5.16 2.88
N ALA A 2 -18.96 -5.42 4.19
CA ALA A 2 -19.11 -4.37 5.21
C ALA A 2 -17.82 -3.63 5.64
N SER A 3 -16.64 -4.05 5.19
CA SER A 3 -15.35 -3.48 5.65
C SER A 3 -14.85 -2.26 4.87
N LEU A 4 -15.35 -1.99 3.66
CA LEU A 4 -14.87 -0.86 2.85
C LEU A 4 -15.58 0.46 3.19
N VAL A 5 -16.86 0.41 3.59
CA VAL A 5 -17.63 1.61 3.99
C VAL A 5 -17.03 2.27 5.24
N GLY A 6 -16.52 1.45 6.18
CA GLY A 6 -15.95 1.96 7.43
C GLY A 6 -14.71 2.82 7.22
N ILE A 7 -13.81 2.40 6.33
CA ILE A 7 -12.54 3.11 6.08
C ILE A 7 -12.86 4.47 5.42
N ASP A 8 -13.67 4.48 4.35
CA ASP A 8 -14.10 5.70 3.64
C ASP A 8 -14.79 6.69 4.62
N PHE A 9 -15.71 6.18 5.45
CA PHE A 9 -16.44 6.97 6.43
C PHE A 9 -15.52 7.56 7.51
N SER A 10 -14.61 6.76 8.06
CA SER A 10 -13.68 7.20 9.10
C SER A 10 -12.71 8.26 8.58
N ALA A 11 -12.22 8.13 7.34
CA ALA A 11 -11.37 9.16 6.74
C ALA A 11 -12.14 10.47 6.49
N LYS A 12 -13.42 10.40 6.11
CA LYS A 12 -14.29 11.59 6.00
C LYS A 12 -14.54 12.26 7.36
N ILE A 13 -14.72 11.48 8.43
CA ILE A 13 -14.80 12.01 9.80
C ILE A 13 -13.50 12.73 10.16
N LEU A 14 -12.34 12.12 9.88
CA LEU A 14 -11.04 12.74 10.20
C LEU A 14 -10.80 14.03 9.43
N ALA A 15 -11.17 14.09 8.14
CA ALA A 15 -11.08 15.33 7.37
C ALA A 15 -12.01 16.41 7.93
N SER A 16 -13.23 16.05 8.32
CA SER A 16 -14.14 16.99 8.99
C SER A 16 -13.61 17.44 10.34
N LEU A 17 -12.98 16.55 11.11
CA LEU A 17 -12.37 16.86 12.40
C LEU A 17 -11.19 17.82 12.24
N ALA A 18 -10.31 17.57 11.28
CA ALA A 18 -9.17 18.44 10.99
C ALA A 18 -9.63 19.83 10.54
N LYS A 19 -10.65 19.91 9.67
CA LYS A 19 -11.24 21.18 9.27
C LYS A 19 -11.83 21.94 10.46
N LEU A 20 -12.64 21.27 11.28
CA LEU A 20 -13.20 21.86 12.50
C LEU A 20 -12.10 22.32 13.46
N PHE A 21 -10.99 21.58 13.55
CA PHE A 21 -9.85 21.96 14.36
C PHE A 21 -9.24 23.28 13.88
N GLU A 22 -8.95 23.46 12.58
CA GLU A 22 -8.41 24.72 12.06
C GLU A 22 -9.43 25.87 12.10
N ASP A 23 -10.73 25.58 11.92
CA ASP A 23 -11.81 26.58 12.04
C ASP A 23 -11.91 27.11 13.48
N GLU A 24 -11.88 26.22 14.49
CA GLU A 24 -11.88 26.61 15.90
C GLU A 24 -10.54 27.23 16.34
N TYR A 25 -9.43 26.82 15.73
CA TYR A 25 -8.12 27.44 15.92
C TYR A 25 -8.16 28.91 15.48
N SER A 26 -8.78 29.18 14.33
CA SER A 26 -8.93 30.54 13.79
C SER A 26 -9.84 31.42 14.64
N LYS A 27 -10.74 30.82 15.45
CA LYS A 27 -11.60 31.52 16.41
C LYS A 27 -10.97 31.70 17.79
N GLU A 28 -9.77 31.16 18.00
CA GLU A 28 -9.07 31.11 19.28
C GLU A 28 -9.87 30.41 20.42
N ASP A 29 -10.76 29.47 20.07
CA ASP A 29 -11.52 28.70 21.08
C ASP A 29 -10.70 27.53 21.64
N GLY A 30 -9.95 27.81 22.70
CA GLY A 30 -9.12 26.83 23.39
C GLY A 30 -9.88 25.64 23.98
N LEU A 31 -11.17 25.77 24.32
CA LEU A 31 -11.96 24.67 24.89
C LEU A 31 -12.37 23.68 23.80
N SER A 32 -12.86 24.20 22.67
CA SER A 32 -13.23 23.37 21.51
C SER A 32 -12.02 22.65 20.93
N LEU A 33 -10.88 23.36 20.80
CA LEU A 33 -9.61 22.75 20.38
C LEU A 33 -9.19 21.60 21.28
N ARG A 34 -9.26 21.77 22.60
CA ARG A 34 -8.93 20.71 23.56
C ARG A 34 -9.82 19.48 23.38
N ASN A 35 -11.14 19.68 23.19
CA ASN A 35 -12.08 18.57 22.99
C ASN A 35 -11.81 17.81 21.67
N LEU A 36 -11.56 18.52 20.57
CA LEU A 36 -11.20 17.93 19.28
C LEU A 36 -9.87 17.17 19.36
N THR A 37 -8.89 17.73 20.08
CA THR A 37 -7.59 17.10 20.33
C THR A 37 -7.74 15.80 21.12
N LEU A 38 -8.55 15.81 22.17
CA LEU A 38 -8.83 14.60 22.97
C LEU A 38 -9.50 13.52 22.12
N LEU A 39 -10.47 13.89 21.27
CA LEU A 39 -11.09 12.95 20.35
C LEU A 39 -10.06 12.31 19.41
N LEU A 40 -9.16 13.09 18.82
CA LEU A 40 -8.06 12.58 17.99
C LEU A 40 -7.15 11.63 18.78
N CYS A 41 -6.79 11.99 20.02
CA CYS A 41 -5.95 11.15 20.88
C CYS A 41 -6.61 9.80 21.18
N TYR A 42 -7.91 9.77 21.47
CA TYR A 42 -8.63 8.52 21.70
C TYR A 42 -8.71 7.65 20.45
N LEU A 43 -8.89 8.24 19.27
CA LEU A 43 -8.83 7.50 18.00
C LEU A 43 -7.46 6.84 17.79
N CYS A 44 -6.38 7.50 18.20
CA CYS A 44 -5.04 6.91 18.21
C CYS A 44 -4.93 5.78 19.24
N ILE A 45 -5.38 5.99 20.49
CA ILE A 45 -5.32 4.99 21.58
C ILE A 45 -6.01 3.67 21.21
N PHE A 46 -7.14 3.75 20.50
CA PHE A 46 -7.91 2.60 20.05
C PHE A 46 -7.48 2.04 18.68
N ASP A 47 -6.32 2.45 18.15
CA ASP A 47 -5.74 1.96 16.89
C ASP A 47 -6.67 2.17 15.67
N VAL A 48 -7.44 3.27 15.66
CA VAL A 48 -8.24 3.68 14.49
C VAL A 48 -7.39 4.47 13.50
N ILE A 49 -6.49 5.32 14.01
CA ILE A 49 -5.53 6.12 13.23
C ILE A 49 -4.09 5.76 13.58
N SER A 50 -3.19 5.86 12.59
CA SER A 50 -1.76 5.69 12.84
C SER A 50 -1.17 6.85 13.64
N SER A 51 -0.15 6.53 14.44
CA SER A 51 0.64 7.51 15.20
C SER A 51 1.33 8.54 14.29
N ASP A 52 1.60 8.19 13.04
CA ASP A 52 2.12 9.09 12.00
C ASP A 52 1.28 10.36 11.82
N LEU A 53 -0.06 10.24 11.85
CA LEU A 53 -0.96 11.39 11.70
C LEU A 53 -0.83 12.36 12.88
N VAL A 54 -0.69 11.81 14.09
CA VAL A 54 -0.51 12.60 15.30
C VAL A 54 0.86 13.28 15.30
N TYR A 55 1.91 12.60 14.84
CA TYR A 55 3.23 13.19 14.65
C TYR A 55 3.23 14.31 13.61
N ASP A 56 2.47 14.18 12.52
CA ASP A 56 2.35 15.24 11.53
C ASP A 56 1.66 16.49 12.11
N LEU A 57 0.56 16.31 12.87
CA LEU A 57 -0.05 17.41 13.62
C LEU A 57 0.95 18.05 14.61
N LEU A 58 1.64 17.24 15.41
CA LEU A 58 2.66 17.73 16.33
C LEU A 58 3.78 18.52 15.62
N SER A 59 4.15 18.12 14.41
CA SER A 59 5.11 18.83 13.55
C SER A 59 4.58 20.20 13.10
N VAL A 60 3.29 20.28 12.74
CA VAL A 60 2.63 21.57 12.40
C VAL A 60 2.62 22.50 13.62
N LEU A 61 2.18 22.02 14.78
CA LEU A 61 2.11 22.81 16.03
C LEU A 61 3.51 23.26 16.49
N SER A 62 4.53 22.41 16.34
CA SER A 62 5.92 22.71 16.75
C SER A 62 6.61 23.75 15.88
N LYS A 63 6.07 24.07 14.70
CA LYS A 63 6.57 25.14 13.84
C LYS A 63 5.99 26.51 14.21
N ARG A 64 4.75 26.56 14.72
CA ARG A 64 4.02 27.78 15.08
C ARG A 64 4.28 28.21 16.53
N LEU A 65 4.20 27.27 17.47
CA LEU A 65 4.46 27.45 18.92
C LEU A 65 3.76 28.66 19.56
N THR A 66 2.50 28.90 19.22
CA THR A 66 1.61 29.83 19.91
C THR A 66 1.12 29.27 21.25
N GLU A 67 0.42 30.07 22.06
CA GLU A 67 -0.14 29.62 23.34
C GLU A 67 -1.14 28.46 23.18
N LEU A 68 -1.94 28.50 22.12
CA LEU A 68 -2.88 27.43 21.77
C LEU A 68 -2.13 26.18 21.32
N ASP A 69 -1.04 26.32 20.55
CA ASP A 69 -0.22 25.19 20.10
C ASP A 69 0.41 24.47 21.30
N VAL A 70 1.00 25.21 22.24
CA VAL A 70 1.61 24.64 23.46
C VAL A 70 0.59 23.90 24.30
N SER A 71 -0.61 24.49 24.49
CA SER A 71 -1.72 23.85 25.20
C SER A 71 -2.17 22.55 24.53
N THR A 72 -2.22 22.56 23.19
CA THR A 72 -2.64 21.42 22.37
C THR A 72 -1.60 20.30 22.41
N VAL A 73 -0.32 20.62 22.21
CA VAL A 73 0.79 19.66 22.30
C VAL A 73 0.81 19.02 23.69
N LEU A 74 0.66 19.81 24.75
CA LEU A 74 0.60 19.29 26.12
C LEU A 74 -0.57 18.32 26.31
N THR A 75 -1.74 18.62 25.74
CA THR A 75 -2.92 17.74 25.78
C THR A 75 -2.64 16.41 25.07
N ILE A 76 -2.01 16.43 23.89
CA ILE A 76 -1.63 15.23 23.13
C ILE A 76 -0.63 14.38 23.93
N LEU A 77 0.43 15.01 24.43
CA LEU A 77 1.50 14.32 25.15
C LEU A 77 1.01 13.68 26.45
N GLN A 78 0.12 14.35 27.17
CA GLN A 78 -0.55 13.77 28.32
C GLN A 78 -1.41 12.58 27.86
N CYS A 79 -2.35 12.77 26.94
CA CYS A 79 -3.33 11.72 26.63
C CYS A 79 -2.73 10.47 25.96
N CYS A 80 -1.87 10.63 24.94
CA CYS A 80 -1.37 9.50 24.15
C CYS A 80 0.17 9.48 23.96
N GLY A 81 0.94 10.34 24.64
CA GLY A 81 2.38 10.46 24.42
C GLY A 81 3.19 9.17 24.66
N MET A 82 2.81 8.38 25.67
CA MET A 82 3.43 7.07 25.93
C MET A 82 3.11 6.03 24.86
N LYS A 83 1.91 6.09 24.25
CA LYS A 83 1.54 5.24 23.13
C LYS A 83 2.31 5.63 21.88
N LEU A 84 2.40 6.93 21.56
CA LEU A 84 3.17 7.41 20.41
C LEU A 84 4.62 6.92 20.48
N ARG A 85 5.26 7.04 21.65
CA ARG A 85 6.61 6.51 21.87
C ARG A 85 6.69 4.99 21.75
N GLY A 86 5.68 4.27 22.24
CA GLY A 86 5.62 2.81 22.14
C GLY A 86 5.48 2.32 20.70
N ASP A 87 4.72 3.04 19.89
CA ASP A 87 4.48 2.73 18.48
C ASP A 87 5.69 3.09 17.61
N ASP A 88 6.30 4.28 17.81
CA ASP A 88 7.50 4.72 17.11
C ASP A 88 8.47 5.52 18.01
N PRO A 89 9.50 4.86 18.60
CA PRO A 89 10.52 5.52 19.39
C PRO A 89 11.39 6.50 18.59
N SER A 90 11.56 6.29 17.28
CA SER A 90 12.39 7.13 16.42
C SER A 90 11.67 8.44 16.12
N ALA A 91 10.42 8.38 15.68
CA ALA A 91 9.61 9.58 15.45
C ALA A 91 9.45 10.43 16.73
N MET A 92 9.32 9.80 17.91
CA MET A 92 9.34 10.53 19.19
C MET A 92 10.65 11.31 19.38
N LYS A 93 11.80 10.68 19.10
CA LYS A 93 13.11 11.33 19.23
C LYS A 93 13.23 12.51 18.25
N ASP A 94 12.80 12.34 17.01
CA ASP A 94 12.87 13.37 15.98
C ASP A 94 11.95 14.56 16.33
N PHE A 95 10.75 14.27 16.85
CA PHE A 95 9.85 15.29 17.41
C PHE A 95 10.50 16.07 18.56
N VAL A 96 11.11 15.38 19.53
CA VAL A 96 11.80 16.03 20.66
C VAL A 96 12.90 16.98 20.17
N LEU A 97 13.70 16.54 19.19
CA LEU A 97 14.76 17.38 18.61
C LEU A 97 14.17 18.59 17.87
N SER A 98 13.11 18.38 17.09
CA SER A 98 12.43 19.44 16.34
C SER A 98 11.89 20.53 17.26
N ILE A 99 11.14 20.16 18.30
CA ILE A 99 10.52 21.13 19.20
C ILE A 99 11.55 21.86 20.07
N GLN A 100 12.63 21.18 20.51
CA GLN A 100 13.73 21.82 21.21
C GLN A 100 14.43 22.86 20.33
N ASN A 101 14.68 22.54 19.07
CA ASN A 101 15.27 23.47 18.11
C ASN A 101 14.36 24.68 17.87
N SER A 102 13.06 24.47 17.65
CA SER A 102 12.09 25.55 17.48
C SER A 102 12.01 26.46 18.70
N VAL A 103 11.98 25.91 19.91
CA VAL A 103 11.96 26.70 21.16
C VAL A 103 13.25 27.50 21.32
N ASN A 104 14.41 26.91 21.03
CA ASN A 104 15.68 27.62 21.10
C ASN A 104 15.74 28.79 20.09
N GLN A 105 15.24 28.60 18.88
CA GLN A 105 15.15 29.67 17.89
C GLN A 105 14.22 30.81 18.35
N LEU A 106 13.11 30.50 19.00
CA LEU A 106 12.21 31.52 19.56
C LEU A 106 12.86 32.28 20.71
N LYS A 107 13.58 31.59 21.61
CA LYS A 107 14.33 32.23 22.71
C LYS A 107 15.40 33.19 22.19
N LEU A 108 16.10 32.82 21.11
CA LEU A 108 17.10 33.67 20.46
C LEU A 108 16.49 34.92 19.79
N LYS A 109 15.27 34.81 19.24
CA LYS A 109 14.54 35.94 18.63
C LYS A 109 13.92 36.90 19.67
N ALA A 110 13.69 36.44 20.89
CA ALA A 110 13.00 37.18 21.94
C ALA A 110 13.91 38.03 22.88
N HIS A 111 15.21 38.16 22.60
CA HIS A 111 16.09 39.14 23.24
C HIS A 111 16.44 40.24 22.22
N PRO A 112 15.81 41.43 22.28
CA PRO A 112 16.00 42.39 23.38
C PRO A 112 14.73 43.13 23.86
N ALA A 113 14.91 43.87 24.95
CA ALA A 113 14.01 44.87 25.55
C ALA A 113 12.85 44.33 26.40
N GLY A 114 12.99 44.57 27.72
CA GLY A 114 11.95 44.30 28.70
C GLY A 114 10.70 45.13 28.43
N GLN A 115 9.57 44.45 28.42
CA GLN A 115 8.27 45.00 28.78
C GLN A 115 7.46 43.91 29.46
N ASP A 116 6.97 44.24 30.65
CA ASP A 116 5.98 43.51 31.42
C ASP A 116 4.84 43.02 30.53
N ASN A 117 4.51 41.73 30.62
CA ASN A 117 3.21 41.19 30.25
C ASN A 117 3.04 39.78 30.87
N GLY A 118 2.20 39.63 31.89
CA GLY A 118 1.98 38.36 32.59
C GLY A 118 1.54 37.19 31.71
N GLN A 119 1.02 37.45 30.50
CA GLN A 119 0.71 36.43 29.48
C GLN A 119 1.97 35.80 28.86
N ALA A 120 3.03 36.58 28.62
CA ALA A 120 4.31 36.06 28.12
C ALA A 120 5.01 35.17 29.18
N GLU A 121 4.87 35.52 30.45
CA GLU A 121 5.37 34.71 31.57
C GLU A 121 4.58 33.39 31.71
N MET A 122 3.25 33.43 31.57
CA MET A 122 2.41 32.23 31.56
C MET A 122 2.72 31.31 30.38
N HIS A 123 2.94 31.88 29.19
CA HIS A 123 3.35 31.14 28.00
C HIS A 123 4.72 30.45 28.22
N SER A 124 5.68 31.16 28.82
CA SER A 124 6.99 30.61 29.17
C SER A 124 6.89 29.44 30.16
N LYS A 125 6.07 29.56 31.22
CA LYS A 125 5.86 28.49 32.21
C LYS A 125 5.19 27.25 31.61
N ARG A 126 4.19 27.43 30.73
CA ARG A 126 3.55 26.30 30.02
C ARG A 126 4.50 25.62 29.04
N MET A 127 5.31 26.40 28.33
CA MET A 127 6.33 25.90 27.42
C MET A 127 7.37 25.05 28.18
N GLU A 128 7.83 25.52 29.34
CA GLU A 128 8.74 24.77 30.22
C GLU A 128 8.11 23.46 30.70
N PHE A 129 6.84 23.50 31.15
CA PHE A 129 6.13 22.31 31.58
C PHE A 129 5.89 21.29 30.43
N MET A 130 5.66 21.79 29.21
CA MET A 130 5.59 20.94 28.02
C MET A 130 6.92 20.25 27.75
N LEU A 131 8.05 20.97 27.81
CA LEU A 131 9.39 20.38 27.65
C LEU A 131 9.71 19.36 28.75
N GLU A 132 9.32 19.62 30.00
CA GLU A 132 9.43 18.66 31.09
C GLU A 132 8.64 17.39 30.81
N THR A 133 7.39 17.54 30.34
CA THR A 133 6.52 16.41 29.96
C THR A 133 7.13 15.58 28.83
N ILE A 134 7.74 16.22 27.83
CA ILE A 134 8.46 15.54 26.75
C ILE A 134 9.65 14.74 27.30
N CYS A 135 10.43 15.33 28.22
CA CYS A 135 11.55 14.66 28.88
C CYS A 135 11.09 13.45 29.71
N ASP A 136 9.97 13.56 30.43
CA ASP A 136 9.39 12.45 31.17
C ASP A 136 9.00 11.29 30.25
N ILE A 137 8.32 11.59 29.13
CA ILE A 137 7.90 10.60 28.13
C ILE A 137 9.13 9.96 27.49
N LYS A 138 10.15 10.74 27.12
CA LYS A 138 11.43 10.24 26.59
C LYS A 138 12.14 9.31 27.58
N ASN A 139 12.09 9.60 28.87
CA ASN A 139 12.75 8.84 29.93
C ASN A 139 11.89 7.69 30.51
N ASN A 140 10.73 7.40 29.90
CA ASN A 140 9.82 6.32 30.31
C ASN A 140 9.24 6.49 31.71
N LYS A 141 9.18 7.72 32.22
CA LYS A 141 8.55 7.98 33.51
C LYS A 141 7.04 7.88 33.34
N LYS A 142 6.49 6.69 33.60
CA LYS A 142 5.04 6.48 33.63
C LYS A 142 4.43 7.40 34.68
N ARG A 143 3.58 8.33 34.24
CA ARG A 143 2.73 9.07 35.19
C ARG A 143 1.70 8.09 35.77
N PRO A 144 1.41 8.13 37.07
CA PRO A 144 0.51 7.17 37.74
C PRO A 144 -0.97 7.25 37.30
N LYS A 145 -1.33 8.01 36.26
CA LYS A 145 -2.73 8.33 35.90
C LYS A 145 -3.28 7.65 34.64
N GLU A 146 -2.48 6.93 33.85
CA GLU A 146 -2.90 6.58 32.48
C GLU A 146 -2.80 5.09 32.16
N ASP A 147 -3.69 4.34 32.79
CA ASP A 147 -4.40 3.30 32.05
C ASP A 147 -5.77 3.13 32.72
N PRO A 148 -6.80 3.91 32.35
CA PRO A 148 -8.14 3.69 32.86
C PRO A 148 -8.50 2.25 32.48
N ALA A 149 -8.83 1.40 33.44
CA ALA A 149 -9.21 0.00 33.20
C ALA A 149 -10.28 -0.15 32.08
N HIS A 150 -11.04 0.92 31.84
CA HIS A 150 -11.96 1.10 30.73
C HIS A 150 -11.31 1.05 29.33
N HIS A 151 -10.16 1.68 29.10
CA HIS A 151 -9.45 1.65 27.81
C HIS A 151 -9.04 0.22 27.45
N THR A 152 -8.42 -0.49 28.40
CA THR A 152 -8.01 -1.89 28.22
C THR A 152 -9.20 -2.80 27.96
N ARG A 153 -10.35 -2.55 28.62
CA ARG A 153 -11.60 -3.29 28.37
C ARG A 153 -12.15 -3.04 26.97
N ILE A 154 -12.21 -1.78 26.53
CA ILE A 154 -12.69 -1.41 25.19
C ILE A 154 -11.75 -1.96 24.13
N LYS A 155 -10.43 -1.83 24.31
CA LYS A 155 -9.43 -2.36 23.39
C LYS A 155 -9.55 -3.88 23.23
N LYS A 156 -9.68 -4.63 24.34
CA LYS A 156 -9.93 -6.08 24.30
C LYS A 156 -11.26 -6.44 23.62
N TRP A 157 -12.28 -5.60 23.75
CA TRP A 157 -13.56 -5.79 23.07
C TRP A 157 -13.43 -5.55 21.55
N LEU A 158 -12.75 -4.48 21.13
CA LEU A 158 -12.45 -4.19 19.73
C LEU A 158 -11.57 -5.28 19.09
N GLN A 159 -10.61 -5.82 19.83
CA GLN A 159 -9.79 -6.96 19.42
C GLN A 159 -10.62 -8.21 19.10
N LYS A 160 -11.62 -8.53 19.93
CA LYS A 160 -12.54 -9.66 19.65
C LYS A 160 -13.33 -9.46 18.36
N LEU A 161 -13.58 -8.22 17.95
CA LEU A 161 -14.26 -7.86 16.71
C LEU A 161 -13.32 -7.77 15.50
N LYS A 162 -12.02 -8.07 15.67
CA LYS A 162 -10.97 -7.94 14.64
C LYS A 162 -10.85 -6.52 14.06
N ALA A 163 -11.10 -5.50 14.90
CA ALA A 163 -10.99 -4.10 14.48
C ALA A 163 -9.53 -3.67 14.16
N GLU A 164 -8.52 -4.41 14.65
CA GLU A 164 -7.09 -4.12 14.40
C GLU A 164 -6.71 -4.19 12.91
N ASP A 165 -7.48 -4.94 12.09
CA ASP A 165 -7.25 -5.04 10.65
C ASP A 165 -7.68 -3.77 9.86
N VAL A 166 -8.23 -2.75 10.54
CA VAL A 166 -8.88 -1.57 9.94
C VAL A 166 -8.11 -0.26 10.25
N LEU A 167 -6.87 -0.33 10.73
CA LEU A 167 -6.05 0.84 11.02
C LEU A 167 -5.88 1.73 9.77
N LEU A 168 -6.30 3.00 9.86
CA LEU A 168 -6.09 4.00 8.82
C LEU A 168 -4.61 4.42 8.80
N ARG A 169 -3.93 4.13 7.69
CA ARG A 169 -2.53 4.48 7.44
C ARG A 169 -2.41 5.45 6.26
N GLY A 170 -1.29 6.16 6.17
CA GLY A 170 -0.95 7.02 5.02
C GLY A 170 -1.70 8.36 4.98
N LEU A 171 -2.37 8.74 6.06
CA LEU A 171 -3.00 10.05 6.24
C LEU A 171 -2.04 10.99 6.95
N THR A 172 -1.83 12.17 6.38
CA THR A 172 -1.10 13.28 7.01
C THR A 172 -2.06 14.42 7.31
N TRP A 173 -1.75 15.26 8.29
CA TRP A 173 -2.55 16.42 8.68
C TRP A 173 -2.77 17.35 7.50
N ASN A 174 -1.70 17.60 6.71
CA ASN A 174 -1.78 18.40 5.50
C ASN A 174 -2.71 17.78 4.44
N LYS A 175 -2.70 16.45 4.28
CA LYS A 175 -3.61 15.75 3.34
C LYS A 175 -5.08 15.86 3.77
N LEU A 176 -5.37 15.89 5.07
CA LEU A 176 -6.74 16.08 5.57
C LEU A 176 -7.28 17.49 5.30
N LEU A 177 -6.38 18.48 5.27
CA LEU A 177 -6.70 19.90 5.07
C LEU A 177 -6.53 20.37 3.63
N ASP A 178 -6.09 19.50 2.72
CA ASP A 178 -5.79 19.89 1.34
C ASP A 178 -7.04 20.50 0.65
N PRO A 179 -7.00 21.80 0.28
CA PRO A 179 -8.12 22.48 -0.35
C PRO A 179 -8.40 21.97 -1.77
N ASP A 180 -7.38 21.43 -2.45
CA ASP A 180 -7.49 20.89 -3.81
C ASP A 180 -8.07 19.46 -3.80
N LYS A 181 -8.30 18.88 -2.62
CA LYS A 181 -8.80 17.50 -2.41
C LYS A 181 -7.93 16.45 -3.12
N LYS A 182 -6.66 16.76 -3.44
CA LYS A 182 -5.76 15.86 -4.16
C LYS A 182 -5.44 14.66 -3.27
N GLY A 183 -5.69 13.45 -3.77
CA GLY A 183 -5.40 12.21 -3.03
C GLY A 183 -6.38 11.85 -1.90
N GLN A 184 -7.50 12.58 -1.72
CA GLN A 184 -8.51 12.29 -0.69
C GLN A 184 -9.54 11.24 -1.17
N TRP A 185 -9.17 9.97 -1.08
CA TRP A 185 -9.96 8.84 -1.60
C TRP A 185 -11.38 8.71 -1.01
N TRP A 186 -11.65 9.31 0.15
CA TRP A 186 -12.95 9.29 0.86
C TRP A 186 -13.98 10.34 0.38
N LEU A 187 -13.61 11.22 -0.56
CA LEU A 187 -14.51 12.25 -1.11
C LEU A 187 -15.19 11.85 -2.44
N SER A 188 -15.35 10.54 -2.69
CA SER A 188 -15.83 9.92 -3.94
C SER A 188 -17.29 10.24 -4.37
N GLY A 189 -17.80 11.46 -4.15
CA GLY A 189 -19.14 11.89 -4.59
C GLY A 189 -19.19 13.21 -5.36
N ASP A 190 -18.14 14.04 -5.36
CA ASP A 190 -18.26 15.41 -5.90
C ASP A 190 -16.95 16.00 -6.42
N VAL A 191 -16.19 15.23 -7.21
CA VAL A 191 -15.04 15.76 -7.94
C VAL A 191 -15.21 15.40 -9.40
N SER A 192 -15.81 16.35 -10.14
CA SER A 192 -15.45 16.61 -11.53
C SER A 192 -13.94 16.53 -11.63
N SER A 193 -13.47 15.58 -12.43
CA SER A 193 -12.07 15.33 -12.78
C SER A 193 -11.20 16.58 -12.62
N THR A 194 -10.37 16.63 -11.58
CA THR A 194 -9.28 17.60 -11.50
C THR A 194 -8.18 17.15 -12.46
N VAL A 195 -8.43 17.46 -13.74
CA VAL A 195 -7.57 17.23 -14.91
C VAL A 195 -6.20 17.92 -14.81
N GLY A 196 -5.98 18.81 -13.82
CA GLY A 196 -4.77 19.65 -13.77
C GLY A 196 -3.45 18.95 -13.44
N ASN A 197 -3.44 17.88 -12.63
CA ASN A 197 -2.16 17.31 -12.17
C ASN A 197 -1.62 16.17 -13.04
N ILE A 198 -2.43 15.57 -13.91
CA ILE A 198 -2.00 14.42 -14.72
C ILE A 198 -1.33 14.88 -16.01
N GLU A 199 -1.75 16.03 -16.54
CA GLU A 199 -1.07 16.67 -17.68
C GLU A 199 0.29 17.25 -17.29
N GLU A 200 0.47 17.83 -16.09
CA GLU A 200 1.80 18.30 -15.65
C GLU A 200 2.76 17.14 -15.33
N VAL A 201 2.30 16.06 -14.71
CA VAL A 201 3.18 14.88 -14.48
C VAL A 201 3.51 14.18 -15.81
N ALA A 202 2.58 14.16 -16.78
CA ALA A 202 2.85 13.68 -18.13
C ALA A 202 3.75 14.62 -18.94
N ALA A 203 3.62 15.94 -18.77
CA ALA A 203 4.39 16.97 -19.48
C ALA A 203 5.81 17.13 -18.91
N VAL A 204 6.03 16.88 -17.62
CA VAL A 204 7.36 16.91 -16.99
C VAL A 204 8.19 15.68 -17.36
N ILE A 205 7.56 14.58 -17.81
CA ILE A 205 8.25 13.29 -18.07
C ILE A 205 8.49 13.04 -19.57
N SER A 206 7.84 13.75 -20.49
CA SER A 206 8.02 13.56 -21.94
C SER A 206 8.75 14.74 -22.58
N LYS A 207 10.06 14.61 -22.79
CA LYS A 207 10.71 15.32 -23.90
C LYS A 207 10.06 14.78 -25.18
N GLU A 208 9.39 15.66 -25.92
CA GLU A 208 8.62 15.44 -27.17
C GLU A 208 7.09 15.28 -26.99
N VAL A 209 6.41 16.44 -27.03
CA VAL A 209 4.95 16.63 -26.96
C VAL A 209 4.15 15.79 -27.98
N VAL A 210 4.78 15.38 -29.09
CA VAL A 210 4.12 14.60 -30.16
C VAL A 210 4.02 13.11 -29.81
N GLU A 211 5.00 12.54 -29.12
CA GLU A 211 4.94 11.13 -28.69
C GLU A 211 3.96 10.96 -27.53
N ALA A 212 3.91 11.92 -26.60
CA ALA A 212 2.96 11.94 -25.50
C ALA A 212 1.50 11.91 -25.99
N GLN A 213 1.15 12.69 -27.03
CA GLN A 213 -0.21 12.68 -27.59
C GLN A 213 -0.58 11.35 -28.26
N LYS A 214 0.37 10.68 -28.94
CA LYS A 214 0.15 9.33 -29.51
C LYS A 214 -0.06 8.29 -28.41
N LEU A 215 0.69 8.38 -27.31
CA LEU A 215 0.54 7.50 -26.15
C LEU A 215 -0.82 7.67 -25.46
N VAL A 216 -1.33 8.90 -25.34
CA VAL A 216 -2.67 9.15 -24.79
C VAL A 216 -3.77 8.55 -25.66
N GLN A 217 -3.65 8.65 -26.99
CA GLN A 217 -4.60 8.02 -27.93
C GLN A 217 -4.55 6.48 -27.86
N LEU A 218 -3.35 5.90 -27.75
CA LEU A 218 -3.17 4.47 -27.52
C LEU A 218 -3.79 4.02 -26.20
N ALA A 219 -3.61 4.79 -25.11
CA ALA A 219 -4.23 4.50 -23.82
C ALA A 219 -5.76 4.43 -23.92
N ALA A 220 -6.38 5.39 -24.64
CA ALA A 220 -7.81 5.39 -24.88
C ALA A 220 -8.27 4.16 -25.68
N ALA A 221 -7.51 3.73 -26.68
CA ALA A 221 -7.78 2.52 -27.46
C ALA A 221 -7.66 1.23 -26.62
N GLN A 222 -6.79 1.21 -25.60
CA GLN A 222 -6.57 0.06 -24.71
C GLN A 222 -7.53 0.00 -23.50
N ARG A 223 -8.65 0.74 -23.52
CA ARG A 223 -9.64 0.81 -22.43
C ARG A 223 -9.09 1.42 -21.12
N MET A 224 -8.11 2.30 -21.21
CA MET A 224 -7.65 3.13 -20.07
C MET A 224 -8.62 4.29 -19.86
N ASN A 225 -9.79 3.95 -19.32
CA ASN A 225 -10.95 4.85 -19.25
C ASN A 225 -10.85 5.92 -18.14
N THR A 226 -9.82 5.86 -17.29
CA THR A 226 -9.61 6.80 -16.18
C THR A 226 -8.28 7.54 -16.35
N ASP A 227 -8.20 8.77 -15.86
CA ASP A 227 -6.97 9.57 -15.92
C ASP A 227 -5.79 8.86 -15.24
N ILE A 228 -6.06 8.17 -14.14
CA ILE A 228 -5.07 7.37 -13.40
C ILE A 228 -4.50 6.26 -14.28
N ARG A 229 -5.36 5.51 -14.98
CA ARG A 229 -4.91 4.45 -15.90
C ARG A 229 -4.11 5.01 -17.06
N ARG A 230 -4.50 6.18 -17.59
CA ARG A 230 -3.75 6.89 -18.64
C ARG A 230 -2.37 7.33 -18.13
N ALA A 231 -2.29 7.88 -16.92
CA ALA A 231 -1.02 8.31 -16.32
C ALA A 231 -0.05 7.14 -16.12
N ILE A 232 -0.55 6.05 -15.53
CA ILE A 232 0.22 4.82 -15.32
C ILE A 232 0.69 4.25 -16.67
N PHE A 233 -0.20 4.20 -17.67
CA PHE A 233 0.14 3.74 -19.02
C PHE A 233 1.26 4.59 -19.64
N CYS A 234 1.14 5.92 -19.57
CA CYS A 234 2.15 6.83 -20.11
C CYS A 234 3.49 6.63 -19.43
N ILE A 235 3.52 6.48 -18.10
CA ILE A 235 4.76 6.19 -17.35
C ILE A 235 5.38 4.87 -17.82
N ILE A 236 4.59 3.80 -17.93
CA ILE A 236 5.08 2.48 -18.31
C ILE A 236 5.66 2.48 -19.74
N MET A 237 5.02 3.21 -20.66
CA MET A 237 5.41 3.25 -22.07
C MET A 237 6.53 4.24 -22.37
N SER A 238 6.71 5.27 -21.52
CA SER A 238 7.77 6.28 -21.69
C SER A 238 9.01 6.01 -20.82
N ALA A 239 8.97 5.01 -19.94
CA ALA A 239 10.10 4.67 -19.11
C ALA A 239 11.25 4.05 -19.92
N GLU A 240 12.48 4.41 -19.58
CA GLU A 240 13.68 3.85 -20.23
C GLU A 240 13.90 2.39 -19.82
N ASP A 241 13.70 2.09 -18.53
CA ASP A 241 13.81 0.76 -17.96
C ASP A 241 12.80 0.52 -16.83
N TYR A 242 12.85 -0.67 -16.22
CA TYR A 242 11.92 -1.02 -15.14
C TYR A 242 12.18 -0.26 -13.83
N VAL A 243 13.39 0.27 -13.62
CA VAL A 243 13.75 1.01 -12.40
C VAL A 243 13.17 2.42 -12.50
N ASP A 244 13.34 3.07 -13.64
CA ASP A 244 12.74 4.36 -13.98
C ASP A 244 11.20 4.29 -13.91
N ALA A 245 10.60 3.25 -14.53
CA ALA A 245 9.17 3.00 -14.42
C ALA A 245 8.72 2.84 -12.95
N PHE A 246 9.45 2.06 -12.17
CA PHE A 246 9.15 1.82 -10.76
C PHE A 246 9.18 3.12 -9.95
N GLU A 247 10.24 3.94 -10.08
CA GLU A 247 10.35 5.20 -9.36
C GLU A 247 9.24 6.19 -9.75
N LYS A 248 8.96 6.33 -11.04
CA LYS A 248 7.90 7.22 -11.54
C LYS A 248 6.51 6.78 -11.05
N LEU A 249 6.24 5.48 -11.00
CA LEU A 249 4.97 4.95 -10.47
C LEU A 249 4.82 5.22 -8.97
N LEU A 250 5.89 5.10 -8.18
CA LEU A 250 5.84 5.44 -6.75
C LEU A 250 5.59 6.93 -6.50
N ARG A 251 6.06 7.81 -7.38
CA ARG A 251 5.82 9.26 -7.29
C ARG A 251 4.37 9.67 -7.53
N LEU A 252 3.53 8.80 -8.09
CA LEU A 252 2.10 9.08 -8.25
C LEU A 252 1.34 9.14 -6.91
N ASP A 253 1.92 8.60 -5.82
CA ASP A 253 1.35 8.58 -4.46
C ASP A 253 -0.13 8.15 -4.43
N LEU A 254 -0.47 7.14 -5.23
CA LEU A 254 -1.83 6.59 -5.31
C LEU A 254 -2.15 5.83 -4.02
N SER A 255 -3.37 5.99 -3.51
CA SER A 255 -3.79 5.35 -2.27
C SER A 255 -5.00 4.41 -2.45
N GLY A 256 -5.05 3.36 -1.63
CA GLY A 256 -6.21 2.47 -1.53
C GLY A 256 -6.57 1.73 -2.81
N LYS A 257 -7.74 2.02 -3.39
CA LYS A 257 -8.24 1.36 -4.61
C LYS A 257 -7.47 1.78 -5.87
N GLN A 258 -6.96 3.01 -5.89
CA GLN A 258 -6.25 3.58 -7.04
C GLN A 258 -4.89 2.90 -7.23
N ASP A 259 -4.21 2.57 -6.13
CA ASP A 259 -2.94 1.86 -6.13
C ASP A 259 -3.02 0.48 -6.82
N ARG A 260 -4.19 -0.19 -6.71
CA ARG A 260 -4.45 -1.46 -7.41
C ARG A 260 -4.47 -1.31 -8.92
N GLU A 261 -4.75 -0.12 -9.43
CA GLU A 261 -4.74 0.15 -10.87
C GLU A 261 -3.33 0.06 -11.46
N ILE A 262 -2.28 0.30 -10.67
CA ILE A 262 -0.88 0.14 -11.13
C ILE A 262 -0.66 -1.28 -11.65
N ILE A 263 -0.95 -2.28 -10.82
CA ILE A 263 -0.78 -3.68 -11.19
C ILE A 263 -1.72 -4.09 -12.32
N ARG A 264 -2.97 -3.62 -12.31
CA ARG A 264 -3.95 -3.94 -13.37
C ARG A 264 -3.48 -3.43 -14.73
N VAL A 265 -3.03 -2.18 -14.80
CA VAL A 265 -2.53 -1.58 -16.05
C VAL A 265 -1.27 -2.31 -16.53
N ILE A 266 -0.33 -2.63 -15.64
CA ILE A 266 0.87 -3.41 -16.00
C ILE A 266 0.49 -4.75 -16.64
N VAL A 267 -0.46 -5.48 -16.04
CA VAL A 267 -0.94 -6.76 -16.59
C VAL A 267 -1.64 -6.52 -17.93
N ASP A 268 -2.57 -5.58 -18.01
CA ASP A 268 -3.32 -5.29 -19.24
C ASP A 268 -2.40 -4.90 -20.40
N CYS A 269 -1.37 -4.08 -20.17
CA CYS A 269 -0.36 -3.75 -21.16
C CYS A 269 0.42 -4.99 -21.58
N CYS A 270 0.90 -5.79 -20.62
CA CYS A 270 1.61 -7.04 -20.89
C CYS A 270 0.79 -8.01 -21.76
N LEU A 271 -0.53 -8.09 -21.55
CA LEU A 271 -1.39 -8.99 -22.32
C LEU A 271 -1.60 -8.50 -23.76
N GLN A 272 -1.58 -7.20 -24.00
CA GLN A 272 -1.82 -6.58 -25.30
C GLN A 272 -0.61 -6.58 -26.22
N GLU A 273 0.58 -6.88 -25.70
CA GLU A 273 1.79 -6.96 -26.50
C GLU A 273 1.71 -8.03 -27.60
N LYS A 274 2.34 -7.76 -28.74
CA LYS A 274 2.43 -8.74 -29.83
C LYS A 274 3.28 -9.95 -29.44
N MET A 275 4.30 -9.73 -28.62
CA MET A 275 5.15 -10.77 -28.07
C MET A 275 5.35 -10.51 -26.58
N PHE A 276 5.39 -11.57 -25.78
CA PHE A 276 5.62 -11.47 -24.35
C PHE A 276 6.92 -10.70 -24.05
N ASN A 277 6.77 -9.59 -23.35
CA ASN A 277 7.89 -8.75 -22.93
C ASN A 277 8.17 -8.94 -21.43
N LYS A 278 9.38 -9.37 -21.10
CA LYS A 278 9.80 -9.66 -19.71
C LYS A 278 9.87 -8.41 -18.84
N TYR A 279 9.95 -7.21 -19.42
CA TYR A 279 9.90 -5.92 -18.73
C TYR A 279 8.74 -5.84 -17.72
N TYR A 280 7.52 -6.17 -18.14
CA TYR A 280 6.33 -6.12 -17.28
C TYR A 280 6.41 -7.09 -16.10
N ALA A 281 7.00 -8.28 -16.32
CA ALA A 281 7.19 -9.25 -15.26
C ALA A 281 8.18 -8.75 -14.20
N VAL A 282 9.30 -8.16 -14.61
CA VAL A 282 10.31 -7.61 -13.69
C VAL A 282 9.73 -6.43 -12.90
N LEU A 283 9.03 -5.51 -13.59
CA LEU A 283 8.38 -4.36 -12.96
C LEU A 283 7.32 -4.79 -11.92
N ALA A 284 6.43 -5.72 -12.29
CA ALA A 284 5.42 -6.24 -11.38
C ALA A 284 6.03 -6.92 -10.15
N SER A 285 7.11 -7.70 -10.33
CA SER A 285 7.82 -8.36 -9.22
C SER A 285 8.50 -7.36 -8.27
N LYS A 286 9.09 -6.29 -8.82
CA LYS A 286 9.69 -5.21 -8.04
C LYS A 286 8.64 -4.48 -7.19
N LEU A 287 7.48 -4.15 -7.77
CA LEU A 287 6.34 -3.58 -7.04
C LEU A 287 5.83 -4.52 -5.94
N CYS A 288 5.64 -5.81 -6.25
CA CYS A 288 5.20 -6.79 -5.25
C CYS A 288 6.19 -6.99 -4.10
N SER A 289 7.48 -6.73 -4.33
CA SER A 289 8.51 -6.77 -3.29
C SER A 289 8.51 -5.51 -2.42
N HIS A 290 8.06 -4.38 -2.97
CA HIS A 290 7.95 -3.11 -2.26
C HIS A 290 6.71 -3.05 -1.36
N ASP A 291 5.53 -3.44 -1.86
CA ASP A 291 4.29 -3.51 -1.07
C ASP A 291 3.55 -4.85 -1.28
N LYS A 292 3.16 -5.47 -0.16
CA LYS A 292 2.33 -6.69 -0.14
C LYS A 292 0.94 -6.46 -0.77
N ASN A 293 0.40 -5.24 -0.75
CA ASN A 293 -0.87 -4.91 -1.41
C ASN A 293 -0.81 -5.12 -2.92
N HIS A 294 0.33 -4.82 -3.55
CA HIS A 294 0.56 -5.09 -4.97
C HIS A 294 0.54 -6.59 -5.26
N LYS A 295 1.14 -7.41 -4.37
CA LYS A 295 1.09 -8.88 -4.49
C LYS A 295 -0.34 -9.42 -4.44
N PHE A 296 -1.17 -8.94 -3.51
CA PHE A 296 -2.59 -9.31 -3.46
C PHE A 296 -3.32 -8.86 -4.72
N SER A 297 -3.09 -7.62 -5.17
CA SER A 297 -3.70 -7.07 -6.38
C SER A 297 -3.34 -7.87 -7.62
N LEU A 298 -2.09 -8.33 -7.73
CA LEU A 298 -1.62 -9.19 -8.83
C LEU A 298 -2.34 -10.55 -8.81
N GLN A 299 -2.44 -11.17 -7.63
CA GLN A 299 -3.12 -12.44 -7.47
C GLN A 299 -4.61 -12.35 -7.87
N TYR A 300 -5.33 -11.32 -7.39
CA TYR A 300 -6.73 -11.11 -7.78
C TYR A 300 -6.86 -10.78 -9.27
N CYS A 301 -5.96 -9.97 -9.83
CA CYS A 301 -5.97 -9.64 -11.26
C CYS A 301 -5.81 -10.90 -12.12
N ILE A 302 -4.89 -11.81 -11.78
CA ILE A 302 -4.72 -13.08 -12.51
C ILE A 302 -5.96 -13.97 -12.38
N TRP A 303 -6.57 -14.02 -11.18
CA TRP A 303 -7.80 -14.79 -10.98
C TRP A 303 -8.98 -14.27 -11.81
N ASP A 304 -9.10 -12.96 -11.97
CA ASP A 304 -10.14 -12.38 -12.81
C ASP A 304 -9.90 -12.74 -14.28
N HIS A 305 -8.64 -12.66 -14.75
CA HIS A 305 -8.29 -13.11 -16.10
C HIS A 305 -8.51 -14.61 -16.32
N PHE A 306 -8.30 -15.46 -15.31
CA PHE A 306 -8.59 -16.90 -15.40
C PHE A 306 -10.07 -17.19 -15.64
N LYS A 307 -10.98 -16.36 -15.10
CA LYS A 307 -12.43 -16.50 -15.35
C LYS A 307 -12.80 -16.18 -16.80
N GLU A 308 -12.00 -15.36 -17.47
CA GLU A 308 -12.25 -14.88 -18.84
C GLU A 308 -11.52 -15.70 -19.93
N LEU A 309 -10.73 -16.71 -19.56
CA LEU A 309 -9.88 -17.49 -20.49
C LEU A 309 -10.64 -18.08 -21.69
N ASP A 310 -11.90 -18.48 -21.50
CA ASP A 310 -12.70 -19.09 -22.56
C ASP A 310 -13.04 -18.09 -23.68
N ASN A 311 -13.18 -16.82 -23.32
CA ASN A 311 -13.52 -15.72 -24.23
C ASN A 311 -12.29 -14.89 -24.62
N MET A 312 -11.14 -15.14 -24.00
CA MET A 312 -9.90 -14.42 -24.28
C MET A 312 -9.32 -14.78 -25.66
N GLU A 313 -8.72 -13.78 -26.30
CA GLU A 313 -7.94 -13.96 -27.53
C GLU A 313 -6.69 -14.82 -27.25
N LEU A 314 -6.30 -15.64 -28.22
CA LEU A 314 -5.18 -16.57 -28.07
C LEU A 314 -3.88 -15.85 -27.67
N ASN A 315 -3.52 -14.75 -28.35
CA ASN A 315 -2.28 -14.01 -28.06
C ASN A 315 -2.24 -13.48 -26.62
N ARG A 316 -3.34 -12.84 -26.18
CA ARG A 316 -3.51 -12.37 -24.79
C ARG A 316 -3.36 -13.50 -23.78
N SER A 317 -3.97 -14.65 -24.09
CA SER A 317 -3.88 -15.85 -23.26
C SER A 317 -2.45 -16.41 -23.18
N MET A 318 -1.69 -16.39 -24.28
CA MET A 318 -0.29 -16.84 -24.30
C MET A 318 0.62 -15.91 -23.49
N ASN A 319 0.42 -14.59 -23.61
CA ASN A 319 1.16 -13.61 -22.80
C ASN A 319 0.85 -13.77 -21.32
N LEU A 320 -0.42 -14.00 -20.95
CA LEU A 320 -0.82 -14.26 -19.57
C LEU A 320 -0.15 -15.53 -19.03
N ALA A 321 -0.13 -16.61 -19.81
CA ALA A 321 0.50 -17.86 -19.41
C ALA A 321 1.99 -17.67 -19.10
N LYS A 322 2.71 -16.94 -19.96
CA LYS A 322 4.13 -16.61 -19.77
C LYS A 322 4.36 -15.68 -18.58
N LEU A 323 3.51 -14.67 -18.38
CA LEU A 323 3.56 -13.78 -17.22
C LEU A 323 3.42 -14.57 -15.92
N VAL A 324 2.41 -15.44 -15.82
CA VAL A 324 2.20 -16.28 -14.64
C VAL A 324 3.38 -17.22 -14.42
N ALA A 325 3.94 -17.83 -15.47
CA ALA A 325 5.12 -18.67 -15.36
C ALA A 325 6.35 -17.91 -14.78
N GLU A 326 6.60 -16.68 -15.23
CA GLU A 326 7.66 -15.83 -14.65
C GLU A 326 7.37 -15.46 -13.18
N MET A 327 6.11 -15.14 -12.85
CA MET A 327 5.71 -14.80 -11.47
C MET A 327 5.83 -15.98 -10.50
N LEU A 328 5.68 -17.20 -11.00
CA LEU A 328 5.93 -18.41 -10.23
C LEU A 328 7.43 -18.66 -10.08
N ALA A 329 8.19 -18.55 -11.17
CA ALA A 329 9.63 -18.80 -11.20
C ALA A 329 10.43 -17.83 -10.32
N ASN A 330 10.02 -16.56 -10.25
CA ASN A 330 10.63 -15.56 -9.37
C ASN A 330 10.05 -15.54 -7.95
N PHE A 331 9.15 -16.49 -7.63
CA PHE A 331 8.54 -16.65 -6.31
C PHE A 331 7.65 -15.48 -5.83
N THR A 332 7.29 -14.56 -6.74
CA THR A 332 6.33 -13.48 -6.44
C THR A 332 4.97 -14.09 -6.10
N LEU A 333 4.55 -15.11 -6.86
CA LEU A 333 3.35 -15.90 -6.65
C LEU A 333 3.69 -17.36 -6.32
N SER A 334 2.77 -18.04 -5.64
CA SER A 334 2.85 -19.49 -5.38
C SER A 334 2.01 -20.26 -6.41
N LEU A 335 2.35 -21.53 -6.65
CA LEU A 335 1.49 -22.45 -7.42
C LEU A 335 0.07 -22.56 -6.84
N ALA A 336 -0.10 -22.26 -5.55
CA ALA A 336 -1.41 -22.17 -4.91
C ALA A 336 -2.36 -21.16 -5.60
N THR A 337 -1.84 -20.21 -6.38
CA THR A 337 -2.64 -19.29 -7.21
C THR A 337 -3.54 -20.05 -8.20
N LEU A 338 -3.14 -21.26 -8.63
CA LEU A 338 -3.90 -22.08 -9.57
C LEU A 338 -5.10 -22.80 -8.92
N LYS A 339 -5.27 -22.75 -7.59
CA LYS A 339 -6.36 -23.43 -6.88
C LYS A 339 -7.77 -23.01 -7.29
N VAL A 340 -7.91 -21.81 -7.87
CA VAL A 340 -9.21 -21.30 -8.36
C VAL A 340 -9.65 -21.94 -9.67
N VAL A 341 -8.71 -22.57 -10.39
CA VAL A 341 -8.99 -23.28 -11.63
C VAL A 341 -9.56 -24.64 -11.28
N LYS A 342 -10.88 -24.70 -11.16
CA LYS A 342 -11.59 -25.96 -10.95
C LYS A 342 -11.33 -26.90 -12.13
N ASN A 343 -11.19 -28.20 -11.83
CA ASN A 343 -11.16 -29.26 -12.82
C ASN A 343 -10.07 -29.11 -13.90
N LEU A 344 -8.89 -28.57 -13.54
CA LEU A 344 -7.76 -28.34 -14.46
C LEU A 344 -7.49 -29.53 -15.38
N ALA A 345 -7.64 -30.76 -14.87
CA ALA A 345 -7.33 -31.99 -15.58
C ALA A 345 -8.57 -32.80 -16.03
N VAL A 346 -9.78 -32.41 -15.60
CA VAL A 346 -11.02 -33.19 -15.82
C VAL A 346 -11.87 -32.57 -16.94
N GLU A 347 -11.92 -31.24 -17.05
CA GLU A 347 -12.65 -30.53 -18.11
C GLU A 347 -11.68 -30.03 -19.17
N VAL A 348 -11.59 -30.78 -20.28
CA VAL A 348 -10.71 -30.42 -21.41
C VAL A 348 -11.38 -29.35 -22.27
N ILE A 349 -11.29 -28.10 -21.82
CA ILE A 349 -11.65 -26.93 -22.64
C ILE A 349 -10.42 -26.59 -23.50
N PRO A 350 -10.49 -26.60 -24.85
CA PRO A 350 -9.31 -26.45 -25.71
C PRO A 350 -8.51 -25.17 -25.43
N LYS A 351 -9.17 -24.02 -25.27
CA LYS A 351 -8.50 -22.74 -24.97
C LYS A 351 -7.76 -22.75 -23.64
N ARG A 352 -8.40 -23.23 -22.56
CA ARG A 352 -7.75 -23.39 -21.24
C ARG A 352 -6.59 -24.39 -21.32
N THR A 353 -6.77 -25.48 -22.06
CA THR A 353 -5.72 -26.49 -22.24
C THR A 353 -4.47 -25.90 -22.91
N ILE A 354 -4.65 -25.08 -23.95
CA ILE A 354 -3.53 -24.40 -24.62
C ILE A 354 -2.87 -23.37 -23.68
N HIS A 355 -3.67 -22.60 -22.93
CA HIS A 355 -3.17 -21.64 -21.93
C HIS A 355 -2.28 -22.31 -20.88
N PHE A 356 -2.79 -23.32 -20.17
CA PHE A 356 -2.04 -23.99 -19.11
C PHE A 356 -0.88 -24.83 -19.67
N ARG A 357 -1.00 -25.36 -20.89
CA ARG A 357 0.15 -25.98 -21.56
C ARG A 357 1.29 -24.98 -21.71
N MET A 358 1.02 -23.80 -22.29
CA MET A 358 2.03 -22.76 -22.48
C MET A 358 2.66 -22.33 -21.14
N LEU A 359 1.85 -22.22 -20.08
CA LEU A 359 2.33 -21.88 -18.74
C LEU A 359 3.33 -22.93 -18.23
N PHE A 360 2.97 -24.22 -18.28
CA PHE A 360 3.82 -25.28 -17.76
C PHE A 360 5.03 -25.57 -18.65
N GLU A 361 4.93 -25.45 -19.97
CA GLU A 361 6.09 -25.51 -20.87
C GLU A 361 7.10 -24.41 -20.50
N THR A 362 6.63 -23.17 -20.35
CA THR A 362 7.48 -22.03 -19.97
C THR A 362 8.09 -22.21 -18.57
N LEU A 363 7.34 -22.76 -17.62
CA LEU A 363 7.81 -22.99 -16.26
C LEU A 363 8.82 -24.13 -16.17
N LEU A 364 8.59 -25.24 -16.87
CA LEU A 364 9.47 -26.42 -16.85
C LEU A 364 10.78 -26.19 -17.61
N GLN A 365 10.82 -25.24 -18.56
CA GLN A 365 12.05 -24.82 -19.23
C GLN A 365 13.02 -24.03 -18.32
N LYS A 366 12.61 -23.67 -17.08
CA LYS A 366 13.49 -23.01 -16.11
C LYS A 366 14.51 -23.99 -15.52
N ASP A 367 15.47 -23.45 -14.78
CA ASP A 367 16.51 -24.25 -14.12
C ASP A 367 15.91 -25.27 -13.15
N ASP A 368 16.59 -26.41 -12.98
CA ASP A 368 16.11 -27.54 -12.17
C ASP A 368 15.80 -27.13 -10.72
N ALA A 369 16.67 -26.29 -10.13
CA ALA A 369 16.48 -25.77 -8.77
C ALA A 369 15.23 -24.88 -8.68
N VAL A 370 14.96 -24.06 -9.70
CA VAL A 370 13.75 -23.21 -9.74
C VAL A 370 12.51 -24.09 -9.83
N VAL A 371 12.49 -25.06 -10.75
CA VAL A 371 11.39 -26.01 -10.89
C VAL A 371 11.15 -26.77 -9.59
N TRP A 372 12.20 -27.29 -8.95
CA TRP A 372 12.10 -27.95 -7.65
C TRP A 372 11.45 -27.03 -6.60
N ASN A 373 12.01 -25.83 -6.42
CA ASN A 373 11.56 -24.89 -5.40
C ASN A 373 10.12 -24.41 -5.60
N VAL A 374 9.67 -24.24 -6.84
CA VAL A 374 8.29 -23.84 -7.15
C VAL A 374 7.30 -24.93 -6.72
N PHE A 375 7.58 -26.20 -7.04
CA PHE A 375 6.68 -27.32 -6.76
C PHE A 375 6.74 -27.77 -5.28
N THR A 376 7.91 -27.74 -4.64
CA THR A 376 8.05 -28.10 -3.21
C THR A 376 7.24 -27.20 -2.28
N ARG A 377 7.07 -25.91 -2.61
CA ARG A 377 6.30 -24.96 -1.77
C ARG A 377 4.84 -25.33 -1.56
N ILE A 378 4.26 -26.20 -2.39
CA ILE A 378 2.88 -26.70 -2.21
C ILE A 378 2.82 -28.16 -1.74
N ALA A 379 3.95 -28.86 -1.63
CA ALA A 379 4.03 -30.27 -1.25
C ALA A 379 3.50 -30.54 0.17
N GLY A 380 3.85 -29.69 1.14
CA GLY A 380 3.46 -29.86 2.54
C GLY A 380 2.05 -29.36 2.91
N LEU A 381 1.28 -28.83 1.95
CA LEU A 381 -0.02 -28.20 2.23
C LEU A 381 -1.18 -29.18 1.98
N PRO A 382 -1.90 -29.69 3.00
CA PRO A 382 -2.94 -30.70 2.80
C PRO A 382 -4.13 -30.16 1.99
N GLU A 383 -4.47 -28.88 2.15
CA GLU A 383 -5.58 -28.23 1.42
C GLU A 383 -5.38 -28.21 -0.10
N LEU A 384 -4.16 -28.44 -0.60
CA LEU A 384 -3.82 -28.38 -2.01
C LEU A 384 -3.63 -29.76 -2.66
N GLU A 385 -3.96 -30.86 -1.98
CA GLU A 385 -3.81 -32.22 -2.51
C GLU A 385 -4.48 -32.41 -3.88
N ILE A 386 -5.75 -32.01 -4.00
CA ILE A 386 -6.51 -32.05 -5.27
C ILE A 386 -5.81 -31.26 -6.38
N LEU A 387 -5.22 -30.10 -6.03
CA LEU A 387 -4.47 -29.30 -6.99
C LEU A 387 -3.18 -30.03 -7.41
N ARG A 388 -2.42 -30.62 -6.49
CA ARG A 388 -1.19 -31.36 -6.80
C ARG A 388 -1.47 -32.51 -7.77
N ASP A 389 -2.50 -33.31 -7.50
CA ASP A 389 -2.89 -34.42 -8.37
C ASP A 389 -3.36 -33.95 -9.75
N GLY A 390 -4.15 -32.88 -9.77
CA GLY A 390 -4.58 -32.23 -11.02
C GLY A 390 -3.41 -31.70 -11.85
N LEU A 391 -2.40 -31.10 -11.22
CA LEU A 391 -1.18 -30.64 -11.89
C LEU A 391 -0.40 -31.80 -12.51
N VAL A 392 -0.18 -32.88 -11.76
CA VAL A 392 0.53 -34.07 -12.23
C VAL A 392 -0.19 -34.69 -13.44
N LEU A 393 -1.52 -34.84 -13.35
CA LEU A 393 -2.32 -35.42 -14.42
C LEU A 393 -2.30 -34.54 -15.68
N PHE A 394 -2.53 -33.23 -15.51
CA PHE A 394 -2.54 -32.28 -16.62
C PHE A 394 -1.21 -32.21 -17.35
N ILE A 395 -0.10 -32.05 -16.61
CA ILE A 395 1.24 -31.94 -17.21
C ILE A 395 1.58 -33.22 -17.97
N LYS A 396 1.29 -34.40 -17.39
CA LYS A 396 1.52 -35.68 -18.06
C LYS A 396 0.73 -35.81 -19.36
N GLN A 397 -0.56 -35.49 -19.35
CA GLN A 397 -1.47 -35.70 -20.49
C GLN A 397 -1.36 -34.63 -21.58
N HIS A 398 -1.09 -33.39 -21.21
CA HIS A 398 -1.21 -32.27 -22.14
C HIS A 398 0.09 -31.54 -22.42
N VAL A 399 1.12 -31.67 -21.58
CA VAL A 399 2.44 -31.08 -21.82
C VAL A 399 3.39 -32.16 -22.35
N ILE A 400 3.62 -33.22 -21.57
CA ILE A 400 4.61 -34.25 -21.90
C ILE A 400 4.16 -35.12 -23.08
N ALA A 401 2.90 -35.51 -23.16
CA ALA A 401 2.41 -36.34 -24.26
C ALA A 401 2.52 -35.66 -25.64
N LYS A 402 2.72 -34.34 -25.68
CA LYS A 402 2.91 -33.55 -26.90
C LYS A 402 4.34 -33.03 -27.08
N ASP A 403 5.21 -33.29 -26.11
CA ASP A 403 6.63 -32.95 -26.20
C ASP A 403 7.35 -33.95 -27.13
N THR A 404 7.83 -33.45 -28.27
CA THR A 404 8.58 -34.24 -29.24
C THR A 404 10.08 -34.35 -28.88
N GLY A 405 10.57 -33.56 -27.92
CA GLY A 405 12.00 -33.38 -27.63
C GLY A 405 12.58 -34.15 -26.43
N LYS A 406 11.75 -34.87 -25.65
CA LYS A 406 12.13 -35.59 -24.39
C LYS A 406 12.73 -34.73 -23.26
N ASP A 407 13.02 -33.46 -23.46
CA ASP A 407 13.62 -32.57 -22.47
C ASP A 407 12.66 -32.25 -21.31
N LEU A 408 11.40 -31.93 -21.61
CA LEU A 408 10.39 -31.60 -20.59
C LEU A 408 10.04 -32.82 -19.73
N ALA A 409 10.18 -34.03 -20.26
CA ALA A 409 9.95 -35.26 -19.50
C ALA A 409 10.93 -35.42 -18.34
N SER A 410 12.17 -34.94 -18.49
CA SER A 410 13.16 -34.96 -17.40
C SER A 410 12.81 -33.93 -16.31
N LYS A 411 12.48 -32.70 -16.72
CA LYS A 411 12.02 -31.60 -15.84
C LYS A 411 10.75 -31.97 -15.08
N PHE A 412 9.81 -32.66 -15.73
CA PHE A 412 8.60 -33.14 -15.08
C PHE A 412 8.86 -34.19 -13.99
N LYS A 413 9.88 -35.05 -14.15
CA LYS A 413 10.28 -35.97 -13.06
C LYS A 413 10.76 -35.21 -11.83
N ILE A 414 11.48 -34.09 -12.01
CA ILE A 414 11.92 -33.20 -10.93
C ILE A 414 10.71 -32.57 -10.26
N ALA A 415 9.81 -31.96 -11.03
CA ALA A 415 8.58 -31.35 -10.52
C ALA A 415 7.72 -32.36 -9.75
N LYS A 416 7.57 -33.59 -10.25
CA LYS A 416 6.81 -34.65 -9.58
C LYS A 416 7.45 -35.03 -8.25
N LYS A 417 8.78 -35.26 -8.22
CA LYS A 417 9.50 -35.53 -6.96
C LYS A 417 9.38 -34.37 -5.95
N ALA A 418 9.41 -33.13 -6.44
CA ALA A 418 9.28 -31.94 -5.63
C ALA A 418 7.89 -31.85 -4.96
N LEU A 419 6.82 -32.33 -5.60
CA LEU A 419 5.47 -32.39 -5.02
C LEU A 419 5.35 -33.40 -3.88
N ASP A 420 6.19 -34.44 -3.87
CA ASP A 420 6.24 -35.46 -2.81
C ASP A 420 7.16 -35.04 -1.64
N ASN A 421 7.89 -33.92 -1.77
CA ASN A 421 8.82 -33.40 -0.77
C ASN A 421 8.10 -32.68 0.38
N THR A 422 7.43 -33.45 1.24
CA THR A 422 6.70 -32.92 2.41
C THR A 422 7.60 -32.27 3.47
N ALA A 423 8.91 -32.57 3.45
CA ALA A 423 9.91 -31.93 4.31
C ALA A 423 10.19 -30.48 3.93
N GLY A 424 9.77 -30.02 2.73
CA GLY A 424 9.89 -28.62 2.31
C GLY A 424 11.32 -28.18 1.98
N VAL A 425 12.27 -29.12 1.80
CA VAL A 425 13.68 -28.81 1.54
C VAL A 425 13.84 -28.18 0.15
N LEU A 426 14.35 -26.96 0.10
CA LEU A 426 14.63 -26.24 -1.15
C LEU A 426 16.02 -26.61 -1.68
N MET A 427 16.18 -26.57 -3.01
CA MET A 427 17.46 -26.77 -3.72
C MET A 427 18.18 -25.44 -3.95
#